data_AF-A0A8T5BBT6-F1
#
_entry.id   AF-A0A8T5BBT6-F1
#
_cell.length_a   1.000
_cell.length_b   1.000
_cell.length_c   1.000
_cell.angle_alpha   90.00
_cell.angle_beta   90.00
_cell.angle_gamma   90.00
#
_symmetry.space_group_name_H-M   'P 1'
#
loop_
_entity.id
_entity.type
_entity.pdbx_description
1 polymer ?
#
loop_
_entity_poly.entity_id
_entity_poly.type
_entity_poly.pdbx_seq_one_letter_code
_entity_poly.pdbx_strand_id
1 'polypeptide(L)'
;MSVNNALREIETIEGLIGPYEYFSYDAKMFLNALRELREAINVMDKAKIKHRLGDLSRVEEAAAPYRGYGFVEEAIQHSKKLLEELKKIVGE
;
A
#
# COMPACT_ATOMS: atom_id res chain seq x y z
N MET A 1 -13.17 12.82 -2.72
CA MET A 1 -11.73 13.08 -2.61
C MET A 1 -10.91 11.87 -2.16
N SER A 2 -11.49 10.71 -1.81
CA SER A 2 -10.70 9.61 -1.21
C SER A 2 -10.03 8.64 -2.18
N VAL A 3 -10.70 8.31 -3.30
CA VAL A 3 -10.16 7.38 -4.32
C VAL A 3 -8.88 7.90 -4.97
N ASN A 4 -8.87 9.16 -5.41
CA ASN A 4 -7.68 9.75 -6.05
C ASN A 4 -6.50 9.85 -5.08
N ASN A 5 -6.76 10.12 -3.80
CA ASN A 5 -5.71 10.13 -2.78
C ASN A 5 -5.16 8.72 -2.57
N ALA A 6 -6.02 7.70 -2.41
CA ALA A 6 -5.58 6.32 -2.30
C ALA A 6 -4.71 5.88 -3.49
N LEU A 7 -5.12 6.20 -4.72
CA LEU A 7 -4.34 5.91 -5.92
C LEU A 7 -2.99 6.64 -5.95
N ARG A 8 -2.93 7.89 -5.48
CA ARG A 8 -1.70 8.67 -5.37
C ARG A 8 -0.75 8.10 -4.32
N GLU A 9 -1.26 7.68 -3.17
CA GLU A 9 -0.44 7.03 -2.15
C GLU A 9 0.14 5.72 -2.69
N ILE A 10 -0.65 4.91 -3.41
CA ILE A 10 -0.15 3.70 -4.08
C ILE A 10 0.97 4.03 -5.06
N GLU A 11 0.78 5.02 -5.94
CA GLU A 11 1.80 5.44 -6.91
C GLU A 11 3.10 5.90 -6.23
N THR A 12 2.97 6.62 -5.11
CA THR A 12 4.14 7.10 -4.34
C THR A 12 4.91 5.93 -3.74
N ILE A 13 4.21 4.96 -3.14
CA ILE A 13 4.82 3.76 -2.57
C ILE A 13 5.48 2.92 -3.68
N GLU A 14 4.82 2.76 -4.83
CA GLU A 14 5.39 2.08 -6.00
C GLU A 14 6.64 2.81 -6.51
N GLY A 15 6.71 4.13 -6.46
CA GLY A 15 7.91 4.90 -6.81
C GLY A 15 9.09 4.66 -5.87
N LEU A 16 8.81 4.51 -4.57
CA LEU A 16 9.83 4.27 -3.54
C LEU A 16 10.36 2.83 -3.57
N ILE A 17 9.46 1.86 -3.73
CA ILE A 17 9.78 0.42 -3.61
C ILE A 17 10.01 -0.23 -4.98
N GLY A 18 9.47 0.35 -6.05
CA GLY A 18 9.57 -0.15 -7.43
C GLY A 18 10.98 -0.52 -7.89
N PRO A 19 12.01 0.30 -7.63
CA PRO A 19 13.40 -0.04 -7.97
C PRO A 19 13.89 -1.36 -7.35
N TYR A 20 13.24 -1.82 -6.28
CA TYR A 20 13.63 -3.02 -5.53
C TYR A 20 12.80 -4.27 -5.89
N GLU A 21 11.84 -4.18 -6.82
CA GLU A 21 10.94 -5.28 -7.22
C GLU A 21 11.71 -6.58 -7.56
N TYR A 22 12.83 -6.47 -8.26
CA TYR A 22 13.64 -7.62 -8.67
C TYR A 22 14.75 -7.97 -7.68
N PHE A 23 14.96 -7.13 -6.66
CA PHE A 23 16.05 -7.25 -5.70
C PHE A 23 15.60 -7.83 -4.35
N SER A 24 14.31 -7.72 -4.03
CA SER A 24 13.73 -8.28 -2.81
C SER A 24 12.42 -8.99 -3.11
N TYR A 25 12.31 -10.23 -2.63
CA TYR A 25 11.06 -10.98 -2.68
C TYR A 25 9.94 -10.22 -1.96
N ASP A 26 10.24 -9.60 -0.82
CA ASP A 26 9.28 -8.80 -0.05
C ASP A 26 8.82 -7.55 -0.83
N ALA A 27 9.74 -6.87 -1.52
CA ALA A 27 9.38 -5.74 -2.37
C ALA A 27 8.46 -6.18 -3.52
N LYS A 28 8.77 -7.29 -4.18
CA LYS A 28 7.91 -7.86 -5.24
C LYS A 28 6.52 -8.19 -4.74
N MET A 29 6.44 -8.88 -3.60
CA MET A 29 5.17 -9.29 -2.99
C MET A 29 4.33 -8.07 -2.62
N PHE A 30 4.96 -7.05 -2.03
CA PHE A 30 4.27 -5.82 -1.63
C PHE A 30 3.78 -5.03 -2.84
N LEU A 31 4.59 -4.85 -3.88
CA LEU A 31 4.19 -4.18 -5.12
C LEU A 31 3.04 -4.91 -5.83
N ASN A 32 3.04 -6.25 -5.81
CA ASN A 32 1.93 -7.02 -6.37
C ASN A 32 0.62 -6.79 -5.60
N ALA A 33 0.68 -6.75 -4.27
CA ALA A 33 -0.48 -6.44 -3.44
C ALA A 33 -1.02 -5.02 -3.70
N LEU A 34 -0.13 -4.04 -3.92
CA LEU A 34 -0.51 -2.68 -4.29
C LEU A 34 -1.19 -2.60 -5.67
N ARG A 35 -0.74 -3.39 -6.65
CA ARG A 35 -1.38 -3.50 -7.98
C ARG A 35 -2.79 -4.07 -7.87
N GLU A 36 -2.95 -5.18 -7.14
CA GLU A 36 -4.27 -5.79 -6.92
C GLU A 36 -5.22 -4.82 -6.20
N LEU A 37 -4.69 -4.06 -5.23
CA LEU A 37 -5.46 -3.05 -4.52
C LEU A 37 -5.87 -1.88 -5.43
N ARG A 38 -4.96 -1.40 -6.30
CA ARG A 38 -5.27 -0.38 -7.31
C ARG A 38 -6.40 -0.83 -8.22
N GLU A 39 -6.37 -2.07 -8.69
CA GLU A 39 -7.46 -2.63 -9.49
C GLU A 39 -8.78 -2.65 -8.71
N ALA A 40 -8.76 -3.13 -7.46
CA ALA A 40 -9.93 -3.16 -6.60
C ALA A 40 -10.52 -1.75 -6.37
N ILE A 41 -9.67 -0.73 -6.19
CA ILE A 41 -10.09 0.68 -6.07
C ILE A 41 -10.72 1.17 -7.38
N ASN A 42 -10.11 0.90 -8.52
CA ASN A 42 -10.60 1.34 -9.83
C ASN A 42 -11.99 0.77 -10.17
N VAL A 43 -12.24 -0.50 -9.81
CA VAL A 43 -13.56 -1.13 -10.01
C VAL A 43 -14.51 -0.95 -8.82
N MET A 44 -14.08 -0.22 -7.78
CA MET A 44 -14.83 0.01 -6.54
C MET A 44 -15.27 -1.28 -5.82
N ASP A 45 -14.44 -2.33 -5.87
CA ASP A 45 -14.70 -3.60 -5.18
C ASP A 45 -14.40 -3.45 -3.68
N LYS A 46 -15.39 -2.95 -2.94
CA LYS A 46 -15.29 -2.69 -1.49
C LYS A 46 -14.96 -3.95 -0.68
N ALA A 47 -15.37 -5.13 -1.13
CA ALA A 47 -15.09 -6.38 -0.43
C ALA A 47 -13.60 -6.72 -0.52
N LYS A 48 -13.00 -6.60 -1.72
CA LYS A 48 -11.55 -6.76 -1.89
C LYS A 48 -10.75 -5.67 -1.19
N ILE A 49 -11.18 -4.41 -1.26
CA ILE A 49 -10.52 -3.30 -0.55
C ILE A 49 -10.50 -3.59 0.95
N LYS A 50 -11.63 -4.05 1.52
CA LYS A 50 -11.72 -4.40 2.94
C LYS A 50 -10.84 -5.59 3.32
N HIS A 51 -10.77 -6.62 2.48
CA HIS A 51 -9.85 -7.73 2.68
C HIS A 51 -8.39 -7.25 2.76
N ARG A 52 -7.99 -6.35 1.84
CA ARG A 52 -6.63 -5.82 1.75
C ARG A 52 -6.27 -4.80 2.83
N LEU A 53 -7.25 -4.14 3.48
CA LEU A 53 -7.02 -3.30 4.66
C LEU A 53 -6.33 -4.07 5.79
N GLY A 54 -6.69 -5.35 5.99
CA GLY A 54 -6.07 -6.20 6.99
C GLY A 54 -4.59 -6.47 6.69
N ASP A 55 -4.25 -6.69 5.42
CA ASP A 55 -2.87 -6.90 4.97
C ASP A 55 -2.03 -5.63 5.17
N LEU A 56 -2.56 -4.46 4.78
CA LEU A 56 -1.90 -3.16 4.93
C LEU A 56 -1.68 -2.75 6.40
N SER A 57 -2.54 -3.20 7.31
CA SER A 57 -2.37 -2.93 8.74
C SER A 57 -1.13 -3.61 9.32
N ARG A 58 -0.59 -4.63 8.65
CA ARG A 58 0.63 -5.37 9.05
C ARG A 58 1.88 -4.90 8.31
N VAL A 59 1.79 -3.85 7.49
CA VAL A 59 2.92 -3.37 6.68
C VAL A 59 4.12 -2.96 7.55
N GLU A 60 3.88 -2.42 8.75
CA GLU A 60 4.97 -2.06 9.68
C GLU A 60 5.72 -3.29 10.20
N GLU A 61 5.00 -4.38 10.46
CA GLU A 61 5.60 -5.65 10.89
C GLU A 61 6.41 -6.27 9.76
N ALA A 62 5.87 -6.27 8.54
CA ALA A 62 6.57 -6.76 7.34
C ALA A 62 7.80 -5.92 6.98
N ALA A 63 7.74 -4.60 7.24
CA ALA A 63 8.84 -3.69 7.00
C ALA A 63 9.86 -3.61 8.15
N ALA A 64 9.61 -4.28 9.29
CA ALA A 64 10.50 -4.31 10.45
C ALA A 64 11.98 -4.60 10.13
N PRO A 65 12.34 -5.61 9.31
CA PRO A 65 13.74 -5.89 8.98
C PRO A 65 14.40 -4.80 8.11
N TYR A 66 13.60 -3.89 7.55
CA TYR A 66 14.04 -2.79 6.68
C TYR A 66 13.86 -1.41 7.33
N ARG A 67 13.59 -1.36 8.64
CA ARG A 67 13.54 -0.10 9.40
C ARG A 67 14.91 0.59 9.36
N GLY A 68 14.89 1.91 9.31
CA GLY A 68 16.12 2.73 9.23
C GLY A 68 16.60 3.03 7.81
N TYR A 69 16.03 2.41 6.78
CA TYR A 69 16.17 2.88 5.40
C TYR A 69 15.18 4.01 5.13
N GLY A 70 15.65 5.19 4.72
CA GLY A 70 14.81 6.38 4.55
C GLY A 70 13.60 6.16 3.63
N PHE A 71 13.80 5.49 2.49
CA PHE A 71 12.72 5.19 1.54
C PHE A 71 11.68 4.21 2.11
N VAL A 72 12.07 3.33 3.03
CA VAL A 72 11.15 2.40 3.70
C VAL A 72 10.32 3.13 4.74
N GLU A 73 10.94 4.01 5.54
CA GLU A 73 10.21 4.84 6.49
C GLU A 73 9.15 5.70 5.78
N GLU A 74 9.52 6.28 4.64
CA GLU A 74 8.61 7.07 3.80
C GLU A 74 7.49 6.19 3.22
N ALA A 75 7.80 5.00 2.71
CA ALA A 75 6.81 4.05 2.21
C ALA A 75 5.82 3.60 3.31
N ILE A 76 6.29 3.42 4.56
CA ILE A 76 5.44 3.12 5.71
C ILE A 76 4.48 4.29 5.98
N GLN A 77 4.97 5.53 5.95
CA GLN A 77 4.12 6.71 6.15
C GLN A 77 3.02 6.83 5.08
N HIS A 78 3.37 6.62 3.82
CA HIS A 78 2.39 6.60 2.73
C HIS A 78 1.41 5.42 2.87
N SER A 79 1.87 4.26 3.33
CA SER A 79 0.99 3.11 3.59
C SER A 79 -0.03 3.38 4.69
N LYS A 80 0.32 4.16 5.73
CA LYS A 80 -0.61 4.61 6.77
C LYS A 80 -1.67 5.55 6.22
N LYS A 81 -1.27 6.53 5.40
CA LYS A 81 -2.21 7.45 4.74
C LYS A 81 -3.14 6.68 3.79
N LEU A 82 -2.61 5.73 3.03
CA LEU A 82 -3.39 4.84 2.18
C LEU A 82 -4.44 4.08 3.01
N LEU A 83 -4.06 3.51 4.16
CA LEU A 83 -5.01 2.84 5.06
C LEU A 83 -6.17 3.77 5.48
N GLU A 84 -5.89 5.02 5.84
CA GLU A 84 -6.92 6.00 6.19
C GLU A 84 -7.85 6.32 5.03
N GLU A 85 -7.31 6.46 3.81
CA GLU A 85 -8.13 6.69 2.62
C GLU A 85 -8.99 5.47 2.27
N LEU A 86 -8.46 4.26 2.39
CA LEU A 86 -9.23 3.05 2.14
C LEU A 86 -10.38 2.87 3.13
N LYS A 87 -10.18 3.19 4.42
CA LYS A 87 -11.26 3.20 5.43
C LYS A 87 -12.40 4.13 5.03
N LYS A 88 -12.07 5.34 4.56
CA LYS A 88 -13.07 6.30 4.04
C LYS A 88 -13.83 5.75 2.82
N ILE A 89 -13.17 4.98 1.94
CA ILE A 89 -13.81 4.38 0.75
C ILE A 89 -14.80 3.27 1.14
N VAL A 90 -14.43 2.42 2.11
CA VAL A 90 -15.29 1.31 2.57
C VAL A 90 -16.35 1.75 3.59
N GLY A 91 -16.18 2.93 4.21
CA GLY A 91 -17.11 3.49 5.20
C GLY A 91 -16.84 3.03 6.63
N GLU A 92 -15.57 2.77 6.96
CA GLU A 92 -15.09 2.46 8.32
C GLU A 92 -14.37 3.64 8.98
#